data_AF-A0A6I1RB75-F1
#
_entry.id   AF-A0A6I1RB75-F1
#
_cell.length_a   1.000
_cell.length_b   1.000
_cell.length_c   1.000
_cell.angle_alpha   90.00
_cell.angle_beta   90.00
_cell.angle_gamma   90.00
#
_symmetry.space_group_name_H-M   'P 1'
#
loop_
_entity.id
_entity.type
_entity.pdbx_description
1 polymer ?
#
loop_
_entity_poly.entity_id
_entity_poly.type
_entity_poly.pdbx_seq_one_letter_code
_entity_poly.pdbx_strand_id
1 'polypeptide(L)' 'METVPVNARVHLIISGRVQGVYFRASTVQQARQLHVTGWVMNCRDGSVEVVAEGPTEKLDELIAWCRRGPPGARV' A
#
# COMPACT_ATOMS: atom_id res chain seq x y z
N MET A 1 12.79 24.25 14.61
CA MET A 1 13.42 22.92 14.49
C MET A 1 12.67 22.18 13.41
N GLU A 2 13.30 21.91 12.28
CA GLU A 2 12.75 21.02 11.25
C GLU A 2 12.87 19.58 11.76
N THR A 3 11.74 18.88 11.88
CA THR A 3 11.74 17.45 12.15
C THR A 3 12.16 16.72 10.89
N VAL A 4 13.32 16.07 10.89
CA VAL A 4 13.74 15.19 9.80
C VAL A 4 12.79 13.99 9.79
N PRO A 5 12.05 13.71 8.69
CA PRO A 5 11.16 12.58 8.63
C PRO A 5 11.96 11.27 8.76
N VAL A 6 11.49 10.38 9.64
CA VAL A 6 12.05 9.04 9.77
C VAL A 6 11.54 8.21 8.60
N ASN A 7 12.45 7.78 7.73
CA ASN A 7 12.14 6.87 6.63
C ASN A 7 12.12 5.42 7.12
N ALA A 8 11.20 4.62 6.57
CA ALA A 8 11.11 3.20 6.83
C ALA A 8 10.79 2.43 5.53
N ARG A 9 10.83 1.10 5.64
CA ARG A 9 10.31 0.16 4.64
C ARG A 9 9.26 -0.70 5.29
N VAL A 10 8.12 -0.87 4.62
CA VAL A 10 7.06 -1.78 5.05
C VAL A 10 6.82 -2.85 4.00
N HIS A 11 6.42 -4.03 4.46
CA HIS A 11 6.07 -5.18 3.66
C HIS A 11 4.68 -5.66 4.09
N LEU A 12 3.72 -5.60 3.17
CA LEU A 12 2.31 -5.91 3.42
C LEU A 12 1.88 -7.11 2.59
N ILE A 13 1.23 -8.06 3.25
CA ILE A 13 0.51 -9.16 2.60
C ILE A 13 -0.97 -8.95 2.89
N ILE A 14 -1.75 -8.74 1.83
CA ILE A 14 -3.16 -8.34 1.91
C ILE A 14 -3.98 -9.49 1.35
N SER A 15 -4.89 -10.02 2.16
CA SER A 15 -5.75 -11.15 1.81
C SER A 15 -7.23 -10.72 1.71
N GLY A 16 -8.10 -11.61 1.23
CA GLY A 16 -9.52 -11.33 1.04
C GLY A 16 -9.91 -11.16 -0.44
N ARG A 17 -10.97 -10.40 -0.71
CA ARG A 17 -11.38 -10.05 -2.09
C ARG A 17 -10.52 -8.89 -2.58
N VAL A 18 -9.31 -9.18 -3.04
CA VAL A 18 -8.30 -8.17 -3.41
C VAL A 18 -7.81 -8.27 -4.85
N GLN A 19 -8.17 -9.32 -5.57
CA GLN A 19 -7.91 -9.46 -7.01
C GLN A 19 -9.16 -9.17 -7.84
N GLY A 20 -8.98 -8.71 -9.08
CA GLY A 20 -10.08 -8.31 -9.97
C GLY A 20 -10.81 -7.02 -9.55
N VAL A 21 -10.30 -6.30 -8.55
CA VAL A 21 -10.91 -5.08 -7.97
C VAL A 21 -10.00 -3.85 -8.09
N TYR A 22 -9.08 -3.86 -9.06
CA TYR A 22 -8.11 -2.77 -9.29
C TYR A 22 -7.13 -2.46 -8.15
N PHE A 23 -6.99 -3.36 -7.15
CA PHE A 23 -6.16 -3.14 -5.96
C PHE A 23 -4.73 -2.66 -6.28
N ARG A 24 -4.02 -3.32 -7.19
CA ARG A 24 -2.67 -2.91 -7.59
C ARG A 24 -2.63 -1.49 -8.16
N ALA A 25 -3.54 -1.19 -9.09
CA ALA A 25 -3.57 0.11 -9.76
C ALA A 25 -3.89 1.24 -8.76
N SER A 26 -4.87 1.02 -7.88
CA SER A 26 -5.23 1.99 -6.84
C SER A 26 -4.13 2.13 -5.77
N THR A 27 -3.42 1.06 -5.43
CA THR A 27 -2.25 1.13 -4.53
C THR A 27 -1.16 2.01 -5.13
N VAL A 28 -0.85 1.86 -6.42
CA VAL A 28 0.12 2.73 -7.12
C VAL A 28 -0.34 4.18 -7.11
N GLN A 29 -1.63 4.45 -7.34
CA GLN A 29 -2.17 5.81 -7.28
C GLN A 29 -2.03 6.42 -5.87
N GLN A 30 -2.37 5.67 -4.83
CA GLN A 30 -2.26 6.11 -3.44
C GLN A 30 -0.80 6.36 -3.06
N ALA A 31 0.11 5.44 -3.43
CA ALA A 31 1.55 5.59 -3.17
C ALA A 31 2.12 6.86 -3.81
N ARG A 32 1.71 7.18 -5.05
CA ARG A 32 2.10 8.42 -5.74
C ARG A 32 1.59 9.68 -5.04
N GLN A 33 0.35 9.67 -4.56
CA GLN A 33 -0.23 10.80 -3.81
C GLN A 33 0.48 11.03 -2.47
N LEU A 34 0.94 9.96 -1.84
CA LEU A 34 1.66 9.99 -0.57
C LEU A 34 3.17 10.18 -0.72
N HIS A 35 3.68 10.29 -1.95
CA HIS A 35 5.11 10.39 -2.26
C HIS A 35 5.97 9.26 -1.68
N VAL A 36 5.43 8.04 -1.66
CA VAL A 36 6.17 6.82 -1.26
C VAL A 36 6.51 5.96 -2.48
N THR A 37 7.64 5.26 -2.42
CA THR A 37 8.16 4.42 -3.52
C THR A 37 8.02 2.94 -3.18
N GLY A 38 8.21 2.05 -4.16
CA GLY A 38 8.15 0.61 -3.96
C GLY A 38 7.43 -0.12 -5.09
N TRP A 39 6.82 -1.27 -4.78
CA TRP A 39 6.12 -2.10 -5.75
C TRP A 39 4.90 -2.81 -5.15
N VAL A 40 4.00 -3.23 -6.03
CA VAL A 40 2.81 -4.01 -5.68
C VAL A 40 2.56 -5.10 -6.73
N MET A 41 2.21 -6.30 -6.28
CA MET A 41 1.92 -7.44 -7.17
C MET A 41 0.76 -8.30 -6.67
N ASN A 42 0.14 -9.03 -7.60
CA ASN A 42 -0.82 -10.08 -7.27
C ASN A 42 -0.05 -11.38 -7.07
N CYS A 43 -0.34 -12.09 -5.98
CA CYS A 43 0.24 -13.38 -5.68
C CYS A 43 -0.63 -14.52 -6.22
N ARG A 44 -0.03 -15.69 -6.43
CA ARG A 44 -0.72 -16.89 -6.96
C ARG A 44 -1.78 -17.45 -6.02
N ASP A 45 -1.64 -17.22 -4.73
CA ASP A 45 -2.56 -17.64 -3.67
C ASP A 45 -3.81 -16.74 -3.54
N GLY A 46 -3.93 -15.73 -4.40
CA GLY A 46 -5.05 -14.78 -4.36
C GLY A 46 -4.78 -13.52 -3.54
N SER A 47 -3.66 -13.42 -2.82
CA SER A 47 -3.27 -12.23 -2.06
C SER A 47 -2.70 -11.11 -2.96
N VAL A 48 -2.54 -9.92 -2.38
CA VAL A 48 -1.76 -8.81 -2.93
C VAL A 48 -0.60 -8.52 -1.99
N GLU A 49 0.60 -8.42 -2.56
CA GLU A 49 1.83 -8.09 -1.83
C GLU A 49 2.28 -6.67 -2.20
N VAL A 50 2.63 -5.88 -1.18
CA VAL A 50 3.09 -4.49 -1.32
C VAL A 50 4.38 -4.33 -0.56
N VAL A 51 5.40 -3.76 -1.20
CA VAL A 51 6.58 -3.21 -0.53
C VAL A 51 6.57 -1.72 -0.77
N ALA A 52 6.69 -0.92 0.30
CA ALA A 52 6.72 0.53 0.21
C ALA A 52 7.82 1.13 1.10
N GLU A 53 8.44 2.20 0.64
CA GLU A 53 9.52 2.93 1.31
C GLU A 53 9.22 4.44 1.29
N GLY A 54 9.49 5.12 2.40
CA GLY A 54 9.24 6.57 2.54
C GLY A 54 9.09 7.02 4.00
N PRO A 55 8.64 8.26 4.22
CA PRO A 55 8.37 8.79 5.57
C PRO A 55 7.36 7.93 6.32
N THR A 56 7.64 7.61 7.59
CA THR A 56 6.82 6.69 8.41
C THR A 56 5.35 7.12 8.44
N GLU A 57 5.08 8.41 8.61
CA GLU A 57 3.71 8.97 8.57
C GLU A 57 2.97 8.69 7.25
N LYS A 58 3.66 8.75 6.12
CA LYS A 58 3.09 8.47 4.80
C LYS A 58 2.89 6.97 4.57
N LEU A 59 3.77 6.15 5.13
CA LEU A 59 3.59 4.71 5.13
C LEU A 59 2.39 4.29 5.98
N ASP A 60 2.17 4.92 7.13
CA ASP A 60 0.99 4.68 7.97
C ASP A 60 -0.31 5.07 7.25
N GLU A 61 -0.32 6.18 6.52
CA GLU A 61 -1.44 6.57 5.65
C GLU A 61 -1.71 5.52 4.56
N LEU A 62 -0.65 4.99 3.92
CA LEU A 62 -0.78 3.93 2.90
C LEU A 62 -1.31 2.63 3.53
N ILE A 63 -0.80 2.23 4.70
CA ILE A 63 -1.25 1.03 5.43
C ILE A 63 -2.73 1.16 5.79
N ALA A 64 -3.15 2.31 6.31
CA ALA A 64 -4.53 2.58 6.66
C ALA A 64 -5.45 2.49 5.43
N TRP A 65 -4.99 2.98 4.27
CA TRP A 65 -5.71 2.81 3.01
C TRP A 65 -5.79 1.34 2.59
N CYS A 66 -4.68 0.60 2.66
CA CYS A 66 -4.61 -0.83 2.30
C CYS A 66 -5.53 -1.72 3.15
N ARG A 67 -5.84 -1.33 4.39
CA ARG A 67 -6.84 -2.03 5.23
C ARG A 67 -8.28 -1.91 4.72
N ARG A 68 -8.55 -0.95 3.82
CA ARG A 68 -9.86 -0.78 3.17
C ARG A 68 -9.83 -1.23 1.71
N GLY A 69 -8.79 -0.85 0.99
CA GLY A 69 -8.65 -1.08 -0.44
C GLY A 69 -9.58 -0.22 -1.31
N PRO A 70 -9.54 -0.42 -2.64
CA PRO A 70 -10.43 0.27 -3.58
C PRO A 70 -11.88 -0.23 -3.52
N PRO A 71 -12.82 0.43 -4.22
CA PRO A 71 -14.19 -0.06 -4.33
C PRO A 71 -14.27 -1.51 -4.80
N GLY A 72 -15.10 -2.30 -4.11
CA GLY A 72 -15.27 -3.73 -4.39
C GLY A 72 -14.25 -4.64 -3.70
N ALA A 73 -13.20 -4.08 -3.08
CA ALA A 73 -12.31 -4.84 -2.24
C ALA A 73 -12.95 -5.21 -0.89
N ARG A 74 -12.50 -6.32 -0.33
CA ARG A 74 -12.74 -6.69 1.07
C ARG A 74 -11.46 -7.30 1.61
N VAL A 75 -10.81 -6.57 2.51
CA VAL A 75 -9.53 -6.92 3.15
C VAL A 75 -9.79 -7.55 4.51
#